data_AF-X1BDX2-F1
#
_entry.id   AF-X1BDX2-F1
#
_cell.length_a   1.000
_cell.length_b   1.000
_cell.length_c   1.000
_cell.angle_alpha   90.00
_cell.angle_beta   90.00
_cell.angle_gamma   90.00
#
_symmetry.space_group_name_H-M   'P 1'
#
loop_
_entity.id
_entity.type
_entity.pdbx_description
1 polymer ?
#
loop_
_entity_poly.entity_id
_entity_poly.type
_entity_poly.pdbx_seq_one_letter_code
_entity_poly.pdbx_strand_id
1 'polypeptide(L)'
;MEGNLTIYYRSIDKAGNVELINTETTQIDPTPPTSSIQVDGVLGDNGWFVSGVLINLTATDDISGVSIIEYSNDSINWITYTGHFT
;
A
#
# COMPACT_ATOMS: atom_id res chain seq x y z
N MET A 1 -7.31 6.89 14.07
CA MET A 1 -8.21 7.66 13.19
C MET A 1 -7.67 7.46 11.80
N GLU A 2 -8.51 7.00 10.89
CA GLU A 2 -8.16 6.63 9.52
C GLU A 2 -9.06 7.46 8.58
N GLY A 3 -8.51 7.88 7.44
CA GLY A 3 -9.21 8.73 6.47
C GLY A 3 -8.93 10.23 6.62
N ASN A 4 -9.85 11.05 6.11
CA ASN A 4 -9.71 12.52 6.10
C ASN A 4 -9.80 13.10 7.52
N LEU A 5 -8.77 13.84 7.93
CA LEU A 5 -8.71 14.65 9.13
C LEU A 5 -8.78 16.13 8.76
N THR A 6 -9.85 16.81 9.19
CA THR A 6 -9.98 18.27 9.06
C THR A 6 -9.63 18.94 10.39
N ILE A 7 -8.67 19.86 10.35
CA ILE A 7 -8.19 20.64 11.48
C ILE A 7 -8.77 22.04 11.36
N TYR A 8 -9.47 22.49 12.40
CA TYR A 8 -10.03 23.84 12.49
C TYR A 8 -9.20 24.66 13.47
N TYR A 9 -8.86 25.90 13.11
CA TYR A 9 -8.08 26.78 13.97
C TYR A 9 -8.50 28.25 13.84
N ARG A 10 -8.32 29.01 14.92
CA ARG A 10 -8.48 30.46 14.99
C ARG A 10 -7.70 31.02 16.17
N SER A 11 -7.37 32.30 16.09
CA SER A 11 -6.72 33.08 17.14
C SER A 11 -7.68 34.11 17.75
N ILE A 12 -7.40 34.47 19.00
CA ILE A 12 -8.10 35.49 19.76
C ILE A 12 -7.02 36.40 20.37
N ASP A 13 -7.10 37.70 20.12
CA ASP A 13 -6.14 38.65 20.69
C ASP A 13 -6.45 38.96 22.18
N LYS A 14 -5.57 39.72 22.85
CA LYS A 14 -5.78 40.10 24.25
C LYS A 14 -6.96 41.06 24.47
N ALA A 15 -7.43 41.74 23.42
CA ALA A 15 -8.60 42.61 23.47
C ALA A 15 -9.91 41.84 23.23
N GLY A 16 -9.83 40.56 22.88
CA GLY A 16 -10.97 39.70 22.60
C GLY A 16 -11.43 39.69 21.14
N ASN A 17 -10.67 40.28 20.21
CA ASN A 17 -10.99 40.17 18.79
C ASN A 17 -10.70 38.75 18.30
N VAL A 18 -11.65 38.17 17.57
CA VAL A 18 -11.60 36.79 17.08
C VAL A 18 -11.50 36.81 15.56
N GLU A 19 -10.55 36.07 14.99
CA GLU A 19 -10.47 35.90 13.54
C GLU A 19 -11.51 34.90 13.00
N LEU A 20 -11.65 34.84 11.67
CA LEU A 20 -12.44 33.80 11.01
C LEU A 20 -11.82 32.41 11.23
N ILE A 21 -12.66 31.38 11.25
CA ILE A 21 -12.18 30.00 11.37
C ILE A 21 -11.44 29.63 10.08
N ASN A 22 -10.19 29.20 10.24
CA ASN A 22 -9.39 28.62 9.19
C ASN A 22 -9.44 27.09 9.29
N THR A 23 -9.18 26.42 8.16
CA THR A 23 -9.24 24.95 8.08
C THR A 23 -8.11 24.39 7.24
N GLU A 24 -7.55 23.26 7.67
CA GLU A 24 -6.63 22.44 6.90
C GLU A 24 -7.14 21.00 6.85
N THR A 25 -6.91 20.30 5.74
CA THR A 25 -7.32 18.89 5.60
C THR A 25 -6.10 18.03 5.28
N THR A 26 -5.98 16.90 5.97
CA THR A 26 -4.95 15.89 5.74
C THR A 26 -5.57 14.49 5.76
N GLN A 27 -4.83 13.48 5.33
CA GLN A 27 -5.24 12.08 5.35
C GLN A 27 -4.30 11.27 6.24
N ILE A 28 -4.87 10.34 6.99
CA ILE A 28 -4.12 9.39 7.82
C ILE A 28 -4.45 7.99 7.36
N ASP A 29 -3.42 7.25 6.96
CA ASP A 29 -3.49 5.83 6.66
C ASP A 29 -2.46 5.05 7.49
N PRO A 30 -2.88 4.38 8.58
CA PRO A 30 -2.01 3.53 9.37
C PRO A 30 -2.04 2.06 8.94
N THR A 31 -2.88 1.70 7.97
CA THR A 31 -3.17 0.31 7.61
C THR A 31 -2.20 -0.12 6.50
N PRO A 32 -1.38 -1.16 6.70
CA PRO A 32 -0.47 -1.61 5.65
C PRO A 32 -1.21 -2.24 4.47
N PRO A 33 -0.64 -2.18 3.25
CA PRO A 33 -1.14 -2.94 2.11
C PRO A 33 -1.03 -4.45 2.36
N THR A 34 -1.88 -5.23 1.69
CA THR A 34 -1.80 -6.70 1.69
C THR A 34 -1.44 -7.20 0.29
N SER A 35 -0.48 -8.13 0.19
CA SER A 35 -0.07 -8.75 -1.07
C SER A 35 -0.57 -10.20 -1.19
N SER A 36 -0.63 -10.70 -2.42
CA SER A 36 -0.99 -12.08 -2.76
C SER A 36 -0.17 -12.56 -3.95
N ILE A 37 0.07 -13.87 -3.99
CA ILE A 37 0.83 -14.54 -5.05
C ILE A 37 -0.02 -15.64 -5.68
N GLN A 38 -0.02 -15.68 -7.01
CA GLN A 38 -0.52 -16.79 -7.81
C GLN A 38 0.65 -17.41 -8.59
N VAL A 39 0.69 -18.74 -8.59
CA VAL A 39 1.74 -19.54 -9.21
C VAL A 39 1.07 -20.53 -10.16
N ASP A 40 1.25 -20.32 -11.46
CA ASP A 40 0.65 -21.16 -12.49
C ASP A 40 1.70 -21.95 -13.26
N GLY A 41 1.37 -23.19 -13.64
CA GLY A 41 2.24 -24.07 -14.41
C GLY A 41 1.65 -25.46 -14.55
N VAL A 42 2.32 -26.34 -15.29
CA VAL A 42 1.91 -27.74 -15.42
C VAL A 42 2.45 -28.52 -14.23
N LEU A 43 1.55 -29.01 -13.37
CA LEU A 43 1.91 -29.92 -12.28
C LEU A 43 2.21 -31.32 -12.84
N GLY A 44 3.32 -31.89 -12.39
CA GLY A 44 3.61 -33.32 -12.44
C GLY A 44 3.31 -33.98 -11.09
N ASP A 45 4.04 -35.05 -10.80
CA ASP A 45 3.82 -35.82 -9.57
C ASP A 45 4.28 -35.06 -8.32
N ASN A 46 3.59 -35.31 -7.20
CA ASN A 46 3.94 -34.77 -5.87
C ASN A 46 4.03 -33.23 -5.78
N GLY A 47 3.30 -32.50 -6.65
CA GLY A 47 3.23 -31.04 -6.58
C GLY A 47 4.37 -30.29 -7.27
N TRP A 48 5.25 -31.00 -7.98
CA TRP A 48 6.32 -30.37 -8.76
C TRP A 48 5.81 -29.84 -10.09
N PHE A 49 6.26 -28.64 -10.49
CA PHE A 49 6.00 -28.15 -11.84
C PHE A 49 6.96 -28.79 -12.85
N VAL A 50 6.42 -29.24 -13.98
CA VAL A 50 7.17 -29.84 -15.10
C VAL A 50 7.26 -28.92 -16.32
N SER A 51 6.83 -27.66 -16.16
CA SER A 51 6.96 -26.58 -17.14
C SER A 51 7.59 -25.35 -16.50
N GLY A 52 7.84 -24.30 -17.30
CA GLY A 52 8.01 -22.96 -16.73
C GLY A 52 6.80 -22.57 -15.87
N VAL A 53 7.07 -21.73 -14.86
CA VAL A 53 6.07 -21.29 -13.88
C VAL A 53 5.81 -19.82 -14.10
N LEU A 54 4.55 -19.43 -14.22
CA LEU A 54 4.16 -18.02 -14.26
C LEU A 54 3.89 -17.54 -12.84
N ILE A 55 4.59 -16.49 -12.42
CA ILE A 55 4.37 -15.83 -11.13
C ILE A 55 3.59 -14.54 -11.36
N ASN A 56 2.46 -14.42 -10.68
CA ASN A 56 1.68 -13.19 -10.62
C ASN A 56 1.59 -12.68 -9.18
N LEU A 57 2.04 -11.45 -8.94
CA LEU A 57 1.88 -10.77 -7.66
C LEU A 57 0.85 -9.66 -7.78
N THR A 58 -0.03 -9.57 -6.80
CA THR A 58 -1.01 -8.49 -6.65
C THR A 58 -0.95 -7.93 -5.24
N ALA A 59 -1.32 -6.66 -5.07
CA ALA A 59 -1.48 -6.07 -3.76
C ALA A 59 -2.64 -5.08 -3.75
N THR A 60 -3.24 -4.90 -2.58
CA THR A 60 -4.37 -4.01 -2.35
C THR A 60 -4.11 -3.15 -1.12
N ASP A 61 -4.54 -1.90 -1.21
CA ASP A 61 -4.57 -0.91 -0.14
C ASP A 61 -5.81 -0.04 -0.35
N ASP A 62 -6.58 0.18 0.72
CA ASP A 62 -7.90 0.79 0.60
C ASP A 62 -7.86 2.33 0.62
N ILE A 63 -6.74 2.96 1.02
CA ILE A 63 -6.68 4.41 1.28
C ILE A 63 -5.53 5.09 0.55
N SER A 64 -4.29 4.77 0.90
CA SER A 64 -3.11 5.43 0.33
C SER A 64 -2.64 4.80 -0.98
N GLY A 65 -3.10 3.59 -1.27
CA GLY A 65 -2.73 2.83 -2.45
C GLY A 65 -1.41 2.07 -2.28
N VAL A 66 -1.08 1.24 -3.27
CA VAL A 66 0.17 0.46 -3.29
C VAL A 66 1.22 1.19 -4.14
N SER A 67 2.39 1.47 -3.57
CA SER A 67 3.51 2.09 -4.29
C SER A 67 4.32 1.07 -5.08
N ILE A 68 4.78 0.00 -4.42
CA ILE A 68 5.60 -1.07 -5.02
C ILE A 68 5.20 -2.44 -4.48
N ILE A 69 5.47 -3.47 -5.28
CA ILE A 69 5.54 -4.86 -4.82
C ILE A 69 6.98 -5.32 -5.06
N GLU A 70 7.56 -6.04 -4.11
CA GLU A 70 8.90 -6.60 -4.24
C GLU A 70 8.87 -8.10 -3.95
N TYR A 71 9.81 -8.84 -4.57
CA TYR A 71 10.00 -10.27 -4.33
C TYR A 71 11.48 -10.60 -4.14
N SER A 72 11.74 -11.73 -3.48
CA SER A 72 13.08 -12.21 -3.19
C SER A 72 13.11 -13.73 -3.13
N ASN A 73 14.23 -14.31 -3.58
CA ASN A 73 14.50 -15.75 -3.49
C ASN A 73 15.41 -16.12 -2.30
N ASP A 74 15.95 -15.12 -1.60
CA ASP A 74 16.91 -15.29 -0.50
C ASP A 74 16.58 -14.45 0.74
N SER A 75 15.49 -13.68 0.71
CA SER A 75 15.07 -12.74 1.77
C SER A 75 16.03 -11.57 2.02
N ILE A 76 17.05 -11.40 1.18
CA ILE A 76 18.11 -10.39 1.34
C ILE A 76 18.08 -9.42 0.15
N ASN A 77 18.06 -9.96 -1.06
CA ASN A 77 18.04 -9.20 -2.30
C ASN A 77 16.61 -9.13 -2.82
N TRP A 78 16.07 -7.92 -2.85
CA TRP A 78 14.70 -7.64 -3.27
C TRP A 78 14.68 -7.04 -4.69
N ILE A 79 13.72 -7.47 -5.49
CA ILE A 79 13.50 -7.02 -6.86
C ILE A 79 12.09 -6.45 -6.95
N THR A 80 11.97 -5.23 -7.50
CA THR A 80 10.67 -4.62 -7.78
C THR A 80 9.92 -5.41 -8.85
N TYR A 81 8.71 -5.84 -8.53
CA TYR A 81 7.80 -6.50 -9.45
C TYR A 81 7.18 -5.46 -10.40
N THR A 82 7.55 -5.54 -11.68
CA THR A 82 7.08 -4.61 -12.73
C THR A 82 6.09 -5.25 -13.71
N GLY A 83 5.76 -6.52 -13.51
CA GLY A 83 4.88 -7.32 -14.35
C GLY A 83 5.18 -8.81 -14.23
N HIS A 84 4.32 -9.64 -14.83
CA HIS A 84 4.46 -11.09 -14.80
C HIS A 84 5.85 -11.54 -15.30
N PHE A 85 6.41 -12.54 -14.63
CA PHE A 85 7.67 -13.16 -15.04
C PHE A 85 7.54 -14.70 -15.00
N THR A 86 8.42 -15.36 -15.76
CA THR A 86 8.47 -16.82 -15.96
C THR A 86 9.80 -17.40 -15.52
#